data_AF-A0A0B1TE31-F1
#
_entry.id   AF-A0A0B1TE31-F1
#
_cell.length_a   1.000
_cell.length_b   1.000
_cell.length_c   1.000
_cell.angle_alpha   90.00
_cell.angle_beta   90.00
_cell.angle_gamma   90.00
#
_symmetry.space_group_name_H-M   'P 1'
#
loop_
_entity.id
_entity.type
_entity.pdbx_description
1 polymer ?
#
loop_
_entity_poly.entity_id
_entity_poly.type
_entity_poly.pdbx_seq_one_letter_code
_entity_poly.pdbx_strand_id
1 'polypeptide(L)'
;MSGISPRLESRVSALRRRSSFVRDRWATKMEFLLAVIGYAVDLGNIWRFPSVCYKHGGGAFLIPYLVMLLVGGLPMFYMELALGQFHRSGCVSIWRKVCPLFK
;
A
#
# COMPACT_ATOMS: atom_id res chain seq x y z
N MET A 1 45.08 -8.34 -15.86
CA MET A 1 43.80 -8.69 -16.51
C MET A 1 43.43 -10.12 -16.09
N SER A 2 42.98 -10.31 -14.85
CA SER A 2 42.62 -11.63 -14.31
C SER A 2 41.12 -11.87 -14.50
N GLY A 3 40.77 -12.71 -15.49
CA GLY A 3 39.40 -13.13 -15.75
C GLY A 3 38.86 -13.94 -14.57
N ILE A 4 37.88 -13.37 -13.87
CA ILE A 4 37.13 -14.06 -12.82
C ILE A 4 36.34 -15.20 -13.48
N SER A 5 36.54 -16.44 -12.99
CA SER A 5 35.89 -17.65 -13.50
C SER A 5 34.36 -17.51 -13.59
N PRO A 6 33.70 -17.97 -14.68
CA PRO A 6 32.23 -17.88 -14.86
C PRO A 6 31.43 -18.62 -13.78
N ARG A 7 32.08 -19.54 -13.03
CA ARG A 7 31.49 -20.24 -11.89
C ARG A 7 31.39 -19.36 -10.64
N LEU A 8 32.22 -18.33 -10.51
CA LEU A 8 32.16 -17.41 -9.37
C LEU A 8 31.02 -16.39 -9.55
N GLU A 9 30.85 -15.85 -10.77
CA GLU A 9 29.75 -14.92 -11.09
C GLU A 9 28.37 -15.55 -10.89
N SER A 10 28.20 -16.81 -11.31
CA SER A 10 26.96 -17.57 -11.10
C SER A 10 26.68 -17.85 -9.61
N ARG A 11 27.71 -18.07 -8.79
CA ARG A 11 27.56 -18.20 -7.34
C ARG A 11 27.28 -16.86 -6.66
N VAL A 12 27.91 -15.77 -7.09
CA VAL A 12 27.67 -14.42 -6.56
C VAL A 12 26.26 -13.93 -6.94
N SER A 13 25.78 -14.19 -8.16
CA SER A 13 24.40 -13.87 -8.58
C SER A 13 23.34 -14.76 -7.93
N ALA A 14 23.65 -16.03 -7.64
CA ALA A 14 22.79 -16.90 -6.84
C ALA A 14 22.75 -16.48 -5.35
N LEU A 15 23.88 -16.08 -4.78
CA LEU A 15 23.97 -15.55 -3.41
C LEU A 15 23.29 -14.18 -3.28
N ARG A 16 23.41 -13.31 -4.28
CA ARG A 16 22.69 -12.03 -4.37
C ARG A 16 21.17 -12.24 -4.49
N ARG A 17 20.72 -13.25 -5.26
CA ARG A 17 19.32 -13.70 -5.26
C ARG A 17 18.87 -14.27 -3.92
N ARG A 18 19.79 -14.82 -3.12
CA ARG A 18 19.48 -15.37 -1.79
C ARG A 18 19.34 -14.27 -0.72
N SER A 19 19.99 -13.11 -0.88
CA SER A 19 19.83 -11.98 0.04
C SER A 19 18.56 -11.16 -0.20
N SER A 20 17.93 -11.28 -1.38
CA SER A 20 16.66 -10.61 -1.70
C SER A 20 15.41 -11.33 -1.12
N PHE A 21 15.58 -12.37 -0.30
CA PHE A 21 14.44 -13.05 0.35
C PHE A 21 13.96 -12.38 1.64
N VAL A 22 14.72 -11.42 2.18
CA VAL A 22 14.29 -10.61 3.31
C VAL A 22 13.61 -9.37 2.74
N ARG A 23 12.31 -9.22 2.99
CA ARG A 23 11.56 -8.02 2.57
C ARG A 23 12.22 -6.78 3.15
N ASP A 24 12.48 -5.79 2.28
CA ASP A 24 12.95 -4.49 2.69
C ASP A 24 11.95 -3.85 3.66
N ARG A 25 12.50 -3.19 4.68
CA ARG A 25 11.73 -2.48 5.71
C ARG A 25 11.85 -0.99 5.45
N TRP A 26 10.79 -0.26 5.78
CA TRP A 26 10.83 1.20 5.82
C TRP A 26 11.91 1.67 6.81
N ALA A 27 12.70 2.67 6.43
CA ALA A 27 13.77 3.17 7.28
C ALA A 27 13.21 3.94 8.48
N THR A 28 12.09 4.64 8.30
CA THR A 28 11.37 5.32 9.38
C THR A 28 9.84 5.18 9.28
N LYS A 29 9.17 5.30 10.43
CA LYS A 29 7.69 5.31 10.50
C LYS A 29 7.10 6.55 9.80
N MET A 30 7.85 7.64 9.74
CA MET A 30 7.47 8.89 9.07
C MET A 30 7.43 8.69 7.54
N GLU A 31 8.40 8.02 6.94
CA GLU A 31 8.37 7.71 5.50
C GLU A 31 7.17 6.84 5.13
N PHE A 32 6.87 5.83 5.95
CA PHE A 32 5.68 5.02 5.77
C PHE A 32 4.39 5.85 5.86
N LEU A 33 4.28 6.73 6.86
CA LEU A 33 3.12 7.59 7.03
C LEU A 33 2.96 8.57 5.86
N LEU A 34 4.05 9.19 5.40
CA LEU A 34 4.02 10.10 4.25
C LEU A 34 3.64 9.38 2.96
N ALA A 35 4.14 8.16 2.74
CA ALA A 35 3.76 7.35 1.58
C ALA A 35 2.27 7.01 1.59
N VAL A 36 1.71 6.67 2.75
CA VAL A 36 0.29 6.38 2.93
C VAL A 36 -0.58 7.63 2.75
N ILE A 37 -0.15 8.78 3.27
CA ILE A 37 -0.87 10.05 3.08
C ILE A 37 -0.83 10.47 1.60
N GLY A 38 0.33 10.32 0.94
CA GLY A 38 0.47 10.60 -0.50
C GLY A 38 -0.39 9.69 -1.36
N TYR A 39 -0.62 8.44 -0.94
CA TYR A 39 -1.58 7.54 -1.59
C TYR A 39 -3.04 7.95 -1.34
N ALA A 40 -3.37 8.48 -0.16
CA ALA A 40 -4.74 8.87 0.18
C ALA A 40 -5.15 10.25 -0.40
N VAL A 41 -4.18 11.13 -0.66
CA VAL A 41 -4.42 12.49 -1.15
C VAL A 41 -4.05 12.58 -2.63
N ASP A 42 -5.06 12.38 -3.49
CA ASP A 42 -4.91 12.53 -4.94
C ASP A 42 -5.39 13.90 -5.45
N LEU A 43 -4.84 14.32 -6.59
CA LEU A 43 -5.33 15.49 -7.35
C LEU A 43 -6.84 15.38 -7.66
N GLY A 44 -7.33 14.15 -7.83
CA GLY A 44 -8.75 13.86 -8.02
C GLY A 44 -9.63 14.27 -6.85
N ASN A 45 -9.13 14.19 -5.61
CA ASN A 45 -9.88 14.64 -4.43
C ASN A 45 -10.08 16.16 -4.43
N ILE A 46 -9.05 16.91 -4.84
CA ILE A 46 -9.05 18.38 -4.85
C ILE A 46 -10.09 18.96 -5.83
N TRP A 47 -10.29 18.34 -7.00
CA TRP A 47 -11.23 18.86 -8.00
C TRP A 47 -12.64 18.25 -7.92
N ARG A 48 -12.73 16.97 -7.56
CA ARG A 48 -14.01 16.26 -7.45
C ARG A 48 -14.78 16.65 -6.20
N PHE A 49 -14.09 16.86 -5.07
CA PHE A 49 -14.75 17.23 -3.81
C PHE A 49 -15.51 18.56 -3.92
N PRO A 50 -14.94 19.67 -4.41
CA PRO A 50 -15.67 20.94 -4.57
C PRO A 50 -16.86 20.79 -5.51
N SER A 51 -16.66 20.12 -6.65
CA SER A 51 -17.69 19.94 -7.67
C SER A 51 -18.90 19.15 -7.17
N VAL A 52 -18.67 18.12 -6.33
CA VAL A 52 -19.73 17.30 -5.75
C VAL A 52 -20.42 18.02 -4.59
N CYS A 53 -19.65 18.67 -3.71
CA CYS A 53 -20.20 19.44 -2.59
C CYS A 53 -21.11 20.55 -3.10
N TYR A 54 -20.70 21.34 -4.09
CA TYR A 54 -21.53 22.43 -4.64
C TYR A 54 -22.85 21.92 -5.25
N LYS A 55 -22.86 20.73 -5.86
CA LYS A 55 -24.08 20.15 -6.45
C LYS A 55 -25.04 19.54 -5.43
N HIS A 56 -24.56 19.10 -4.27
CA HIS A 56 -25.34 18.38 -3.26
C HIS A 56 -25.61 19.21 -1.99
N GLY A 57 -25.78 20.54 -2.14
CA GLY A 57 -26.12 21.42 -1.01
C GLY A 57 -24.93 22.04 -0.28
N GLY A 58 -23.77 22.12 -0.93
CA GLY A 58 -22.58 22.81 -0.44
C GLY A 58 -22.03 22.18 0.84
N GLY A 59 -21.99 22.97 1.92
CA GLY A 59 -21.48 22.54 3.22
C GLY A 59 -22.33 21.48 3.92
N ALA A 60 -23.62 21.34 3.59
CA ALA A 60 -24.48 20.31 4.20
C ALA A 60 -24.06 18.89 3.80
N PHE A 61 -23.41 18.74 2.64
CA PHE A 61 -22.89 17.46 2.15
C PHE A 61 -21.70 16.93 2.99
N LEU A 62 -21.01 17.79 3.76
CA LEU A 62 -19.93 17.34 4.64
C LEU A 62 -20.41 16.38 5.73
N ILE A 63 -21.64 16.55 6.23
CA ILE A 63 -22.17 15.74 7.32
C ILE A 63 -22.27 14.25 6.91
N PRO A 64 -23.03 13.88 5.86
CA PRO A 64 -23.08 12.48 5.42
C PRO A 64 -21.72 11.99 4.90
N TYR A 65 -20.90 12.86 4.30
CA TYR A 65 -19.55 12.51 3.86
C TYR A 65 -18.65 12.06 5.03
N LEU A 66 -18.62 12.83 6.12
CA LEU A 66 -17.84 12.49 7.31
C LEU A 66 -18.37 11.23 8.00
N VAL A 67 -19.69 11.04 8.05
CA VAL A 67 -20.29 9.83 8.61
C VAL A 67 -19.89 8.60 7.80
N MET A 68 -19.99 8.65 6.47
CA MET A 68 -19.57 7.56 5.60
C MET A 68 -18.06 7.34 5.63
N LEU A 69 -17.27 8.39 5.80
CA LEU A 69 -15.82 8.30 5.99
C LEU A 69 -15.48 7.59 7.30
N LEU A 70 -16.14 7.92 8.41
CA LEU A 70 -15.84 7.33 9.72
C LEU A 70 -16.37 5.89 9.86
N VAL A 71 -17.52 5.59 9.28
CA VAL A 71 -18.15 4.26 9.38
C VAL A 71 -17.66 3.30 8.30
N GLY A 72 -17.40 3.79 7.09
CA GLY A 72 -16.96 2.96 5.97
C GLY A 72 -15.49 3.12 5.66
N GLY A 73 -15.05 4.37 5.44
CA GLY A 73 -13.69 4.67 5.00
C GLY A 73 -12.62 4.25 6.03
N LEU A 74 -12.77 4.67 7.28
CA LEU A 74 -11.80 4.43 8.33
C LEU A 74 -11.68 2.94 8.70
N PRO A 75 -12.77 2.16 8.84
CA PRO A 75 -12.65 0.74 9.17
C PRO A 75 -12.07 -0.08 8.01
N MET A 76 -12.46 0.22 6.76
CA MET A 76 -11.89 -0.43 5.58
C MET A 76 -10.39 -0.14 5.45
N PHE A 77 -10.01 1.13 5.63
CA PHE A 77 -8.60 1.53 5.58
C PHE A 77 -7.77 0.90 6.70
N TYR A 78 -8.30 0.87 7.92
CA TYR A 78 -7.65 0.21 9.05
C TYR A 78 -7.48 -1.30 8.81
N MET A 79 -8.52 -1.97 8.31
CA MET A 79 -8.49 -3.40 7.99
C MET A 79 -7.42 -3.71 6.95
N GLU A 80 -7.34 -2.92 5.87
CA GLU A 80 -6.33 -3.10 4.81
C GLU A 80 -4.91 -2.95 5.37
N LEU A 81 -4.66 -1.90 6.17
CA LEU A 81 -3.36 -1.67 6.80
C LEU A 81 -3.01 -2.78 7.80
N ALA A 82 -3.97 -3.24 8.61
CA ALA A 82 -3.77 -4.32 9.57
C ALA A 82 -3.43 -5.64 8.87
N LEU A 83 -4.15 -5.98 7.80
CA LEU A 83 -3.88 -7.18 6.99
C LEU A 83 -2.51 -7.11 6.32
N GLY A 84 -2.15 -5.96 5.76
CA GLY A 84 -0.84 -5.72 5.14
C GLY A 84 0.32 -5.84 6.13
N GLN A 85 0.19 -5.24 7.32
CA GLN A 85 1.19 -5.31 8.39
C GLN A 85 1.31 -6.72 8.99
N PHE A 86 0.18 -7.42 9.18
CA PHE A 86 0.14 -8.75 9.81
C PHE A 86 0.68 -9.85 8.89
N HIS A 87 0.22 -9.92 7.65
CA HIS A 87 0.65 -10.96 6.71
C HIS A 87 2.00 -10.64 6.06
N ARG A 88 2.42 -9.37 6.11
CA ARG A 88 3.60 -8.78 5.44
C ARG A 88 3.65 -9.09 3.94
N SER A 89 2.59 -9.63 3.34
CA SER A 89 2.54 -10.13 1.97
C SER A 89 1.83 -9.15 1.03
N GLY A 90 2.21 -9.17 -0.25
CA GLY A 90 1.56 -8.31 -1.25
C GLY A 90 0.09 -8.68 -1.45
N CYS A 91 -0.68 -7.74 -2.01
CA CYS A 91 -2.14 -7.81 -2.15
C CYS A 91 -2.62 -9.15 -2.73
N VAL A 92 -1.97 -9.66 -3.78
CA VAL A 92 -2.34 -10.95 -4.44
C VAL A 92 -1.91 -12.19 -3.64
N SER A 93 -0.85 -12.08 -2.82
CA SER A 93 -0.34 -13.22 -2.04
C SER A 93 -1.11 -13.44 -0.74
N ILE A 94 -1.79 -12.41 -0.21
CA ILE A 94 -2.64 -12.50 0.99
C ILE A 94 -3.86 -13.38 0.72
N TRP A 95 -4.55 -13.16 -0.41
CA TRP A 95 -5.74 -13.96 -0.77
C TRP A 95 -5.43 -15.46 -0.90
N ARG A 96 -4.21 -15.84 -1.31
CA ARG A 96 -3.75 -17.24 -1.31
C ARG A 96 -3.69 -17.89 0.09
N LYS A 97 -3.50 -17.11 1.15
CA LYS A 97 -3.41 -17.61 2.54
C LYS A 97 -4.74 -17.53 3.29
N VAL A 98 -5.58 -16.55 2.95
CA VAL A 98 -6.87 -16.33 3.62
C VAL A 98 -7.95 -17.21 3.00
N CYS A 99 -8.14 -17.13 1.67
CA CYS A 99 -9.15 -17.91 0.95
C CYS A 99 -8.68 -18.19 -0.49
N PRO A 100 -8.17 -19.40 -0.80
CA PRO A 100 -7.64 -19.72 -2.14
C PRO A 100 -8.68 -19.65 -3.27
N LEU A 101 -9.96 -19.48 -2.95
CA LEU A 101 -11.08 -19.35 -3.88
C LEU A 101 -11.21 -17.94 -4.51
N PHE A 102 -10.69 -16.89 -3.86
CA PHE A 102 -10.79 -15.49 -4.34
C PHE A 102 -9.60 -15.07 -5.23
N LYS A 103 -9.01 -16.01 -5.97
CA LYS A 103 -7.95 -15.74 -6.95
C LYS A 103 -8.49 -15.74 -8.38
#